data_AF-A0AAJ2TDB2-F1
#
_entry.id   AF-A0AAJ2TDB2-F1
#
_cell.length_a   1.000
_cell.length_b   1.000
_cell.length_c   1.000
_cell.angle_alpha   90.00
_cell.angle_beta   90.00
_cell.angle_gamma   90.00
#
_symmetry.space_group_name_H-M   'P 1'
#
loop_
_entity.id
_entity.type
_entity.pdbx_description
1 polymer ?
#
loop_
_entity_poly.entity_id
_entity_poly.type
_entity_poly.pdbx_seq_one_letter_code
_entity_poly.pdbx_strand_id
1 'polypeptide(L)'
;MKLNRLGFLSLLSLLGILGLFVDNSGLLGFFGFLYYLRYFFVIPDELFQENVRKAASIGFFTGVAATGLVFALRVVLPVSIAPSVALATTFIVSVACFTIALVVFEIREQRGI
;
A
#
# COMPACT_ATOMS: atom_id res chain seq x y z
N MET A 1 12.87 -21.39 9.89
CA MET A 1 12.65 -19.94 9.69
C MET A 1 11.16 -19.71 9.52
N LYS A 2 10.54 -18.81 10.30
CA LYS A 2 9.16 -18.38 10.03
C LYS A 2 9.21 -17.38 8.87
N LEU A 3 8.60 -17.72 7.74
CA LEU A 3 8.53 -16.85 6.58
C LEU A 3 7.60 -15.66 6.88
N ASN A 4 8.05 -14.44 6.61
CA ASN A 4 7.23 -13.25 6.81
C ASN A 4 6.22 -13.10 5.67
N ARG A 5 4.93 -13.10 6.00
CA ARG A 5 3.85 -13.01 5.00
C ARG A 5 3.81 -11.66 4.29
N LEU A 6 4.38 -10.60 4.88
CA LEU A 6 4.47 -9.31 4.21
C LEU A 6 5.38 -9.32 2.98
N GLY A 7 6.34 -10.24 2.93
CA GLY A 7 7.16 -10.44 1.75
C GLY A 7 6.33 -10.70 0.49
N PHE A 8 5.18 -11.37 0.62
CA PHE A 8 4.31 -11.65 -0.53
C PHE A 8 3.70 -10.40 -1.18
N LEU A 9 3.67 -9.25 -0.51
CA LEU A 9 3.28 -7.99 -1.16
C LEU A 9 4.22 -7.66 -2.32
N SER A 10 5.48 -8.11 -2.29
CA SER A 10 6.40 -7.90 -3.40
C SER A 10 5.98 -8.60 -4.68
N LEU A 11 5.10 -9.61 -4.64
CA LEU A 11 4.59 -10.24 -5.86
C LEU A 11 3.82 -9.24 -6.73
N LEU A 12 3.24 -8.20 -6.14
CA LEU A 12 2.60 -7.12 -6.89
C LEU A 12 3.59 -6.39 -7.82
N SER A 13 4.89 -6.39 -7.53
CA SER A 13 5.88 -5.78 -8.42
C SER A 13 6.02 -6.50 -9.77
N LEU A 14 5.57 -7.76 -9.87
CA LEU A 14 5.48 -8.47 -11.15
C LEU A 14 4.50 -7.79 -12.11
N LEU A 15 3.49 -7.09 -11.60
CA LEU A 15 2.60 -6.25 -12.42
C LEU A 15 3.36 -5.08 -13.06
N GLY A 16 4.38 -4.56 -12.39
CA GLY A 16 5.29 -3.55 -12.96
C GLY A 16 6.07 -4.07 -14.16
N ILE A 17 6.49 -5.34 -14.11
CA ILE A 17 7.16 -6.02 -15.24
C ILE A 17 6.20 -6.12 -16.43
N LEU A 18 4.93 -6.45 -16.20
CA LEU A 18 3.91 -6.46 -17.27
C LEU A 18 3.72 -5.06 -17.89
N GLY A 19 3.86 -4.00 -17.09
CA GLY A 19 3.84 -2.61 -17.56
C GLY A 19 4.98 -2.22 -18.49
N LEU A 20 6.03 -3.04 -18.62
CA LEU A 20 7.08 -2.83 -19.63
C LEU A 20 6.69 -3.43 -21.00
N PHE A 21 5.83 -4.44 -21.01
CA PHE A 21 5.34 -5.11 -22.22
C PHE A 21 4.03 -4.52 -22.73
N VAL A 22 3.27 -3.87 -21.84
CA VAL A 22 2.00 -3.22 -22.12
C VAL A 22 2.22 -1.71 -22.06
N ASP A 23 1.71 -0.95 -23.03
CA ASP A 23 1.80 0.53 -23.08
C ASP A 23 0.88 1.20 -22.03
N ASN A 24 1.03 0.80 -20.76
CA ASN A 24 0.28 1.29 -19.62
C ASN A 24 1.25 1.69 -18.51
N SER A 25 1.62 2.96 -18.52
CA SER A 25 2.56 3.55 -17.54
C SER A 25 2.08 3.43 -16.09
N GLY A 26 0.77 3.25 -15.84
CA GLY A 26 0.23 3.07 -14.49
C GLY A 26 0.72 1.78 -13.83
N LEU A 27 0.99 0.73 -14.61
CA LEU A 27 1.52 -0.52 -14.09
C LEU A 27 2.94 -0.37 -13.52
N LEU A 28 3.74 0.56 -14.04
CA LEU A 28 5.11 0.80 -13.55
C LEU A 28 5.14 1.22 -12.07
N GLY A 29 4.07 1.86 -11.57
CA GLY A 29 3.95 2.22 -10.15
C GLY A 29 4.02 1.01 -9.21
N PHE A 30 3.69 -0.19 -9.69
CA PHE A 30 3.79 -1.41 -8.89
C PHE A 30 5.23 -1.81 -8.57
N PHE A 31 6.25 -1.27 -9.25
CA PHE A 31 7.64 -1.49 -8.85
C PHE A 31 7.95 -0.99 -7.43
N GLY A 32 7.17 -0.05 -6.89
CA GLY A 32 7.27 0.35 -5.48
C GLY A 32 7.10 -0.82 -4.50
N PHE A 33 6.38 -1.88 -4.90
CA PHE A 33 6.22 -3.08 -4.07
C PHE A 33 7.50 -3.92 -3.93
N LEU A 34 8.54 -3.69 -4.75
CA LEU A 34 9.84 -4.34 -4.57
C LEU A 34 10.43 -4.08 -3.18
N TYR A 35 10.09 -2.95 -2.56
CA TYR A 35 10.46 -2.63 -1.19
C TYR A 35 10.12 -3.75 -0.20
N TYR A 36 9.02 -4.47 -0.43
CA TYR A 36 8.56 -5.54 0.45
C TYR A 36 9.40 -6.81 0.39
N LEU A 37 10.28 -6.99 -0.62
CA LEU A 37 11.17 -8.16 -0.71
C LEU A 37 12.05 -8.32 0.53
N ARG A 38 12.46 -7.21 1.15
CA ARG A 38 13.30 -7.22 2.35
C ARG A 38 12.65 -8.01 3.50
N TYR A 39 11.32 -8.03 3.57
CA TYR A 39 10.60 -8.68 4.66
C TYR A 39 10.73 -10.20 4.66
N PHE A 40 11.07 -10.84 3.53
CA PHE A 40 11.38 -12.28 3.51
C PHE A 40 12.56 -12.64 4.43
N PHE A 41 13.46 -11.68 4.68
CA PHE A 41 14.65 -11.85 5.52
C PHE A 41 14.46 -11.29 6.95
N VAL A 42 13.31 -10.68 7.24
CA VAL A 42 12.99 -10.14 8.58
C VAL A 42 12.24 -11.20 9.38
N ILE A 43 12.70 -11.46 10.60
CA ILE A 43 12.02 -12.38 11.52
C ILE A 43 10.78 -11.66 12.09
N PRO A 44 9.57 -12.19 11.88
CA PRO A 44 8.35 -11.58 12.42
C PRO A 44 8.21 -11.92 13.91
N ASP A 45 8.59 -10.99 14.77
CA ASP A 45 8.27 -11.05 16.21
C ASP A 45 6.85 -10.54 16.50
N GLU A 46 6.42 -10.61 17.77
CA GLU A 46 5.06 -10.23 18.17
C GLU A 46 4.81 -8.72 18.01
N LEU A 47 5.82 -7.89 18.33
CA LEU A 47 5.73 -6.43 18.22
C LEU A 47 5.60 -6.00 16.76
N PHE A 48 6.39 -6.59 15.86
CA PHE A 48 6.28 -6.40 14.43
C PHE A 48 4.89 -6.76 13.92
N GLN A 49 4.32 -7.91 14.34
CA GLN A 49 2.95 -8.29 13.96
C GLN A 49 1.91 -7.26 14.44
N GLU A 50 2.09 -6.69 15.63
CA GLU A 50 1.22 -5.62 16.14
C GLU A 50 1.35 -4.34 15.32
N ASN A 51 2.58 -3.91 15.01
CA ASN A 51 2.86 -2.74 14.18
C ASN A 51 2.24 -2.88 12.78
N VAL A 52 2.30 -4.08 12.22
CA VAL A 52 1.68 -4.42 10.93
C VAL A 52 0.15 -4.31 11.00
N ARG A 53 -0.48 -4.78 12.08
CA ARG A 53 -1.93 -4.65 12.28
C ARG A 53 -2.37 -3.19 12.47
N LYS A 54 -1.57 -2.40 13.19
CA LYS A 54 -1.80 -0.95 13.35
C LYS A 54 -1.68 -0.24 12.01
N ALA A 55 -0.62 -0.50 11.26
CA ALA A 55 -0.42 0.05 9.92
C ALA A 55 -1.55 -0.37 8.97
N ALA A 56 -1.95 -1.65 9.00
CA ALA A 56 -3.03 -2.18 8.17
C ALA A 56 -4.37 -1.50 8.48
N SER A 57 -4.66 -1.25 9.77
CA SER A 57 -5.83 -0.48 10.18
C SER A 57 -5.80 0.94 9.61
N ILE A 58 -4.66 1.63 9.68
CA ILE A 58 -4.48 2.97 9.10
C ILE A 58 -4.72 2.94 7.58
N GLY A 59 -4.10 1.99 6.87
CA GLY A 59 -4.29 1.81 5.43
C GLY A 59 -5.75 1.54 5.07
N PHE A 60 -6.45 0.70 5.83
CA PHE A 60 -7.86 0.39 5.61
C PHE A 60 -8.74 1.63 5.79
N PHE A 61 -8.65 2.32 6.93
CA PHE A 61 -9.51 3.48 7.21
C PHE A 61 -9.21 4.66 6.26
N THR A 62 -7.94 4.89 5.90
CA THR A 62 -7.59 5.90 4.89
C THR A 62 -8.13 5.54 3.51
N GLY A 63 -8.10 4.26 3.13
CA GLY A 63 -8.72 3.79 1.88
C GLY A 63 -10.23 3.96 1.84
N VAL A 64 -10.93 3.64 2.93
CA VAL A 64 -12.38 3.84 3.07
C VAL A 64 -12.72 5.34 3.02
N ALA A 65 -11.97 6.17 3.75
CA ALA A 65 -12.17 7.62 3.74
C ALA A 65 -11.91 8.23 2.35
N ALA A 66 -10.82 7.82 1.68
CA ALA A 66 -10.51 8.25 0.31
C ALA A 66 -11.62 7.84 -0.67
N THR A 67 -12.17 6.63 -0.52
CA THR A 67 -13.28 6.16 -1.35
C THR A 67 -14.51 7.03 -1.16
N GLY A 68 -14.93 7.26 0.09
CA GLY A 68 -16.05 8.16 0.40
C GLY A 68 -15.83 9.57 -0.16
N LEU A 69 -14.62 10.11 -0.03
CA LEU A 69 -14.26 11.43 -0.54
C LEU A 69 -14.36 11.50 -2.07
N VAL A 70 -13.82 10.52 -2.80
CA VAL A 70 -13.87 10.51 -4.27
C VAL A 70 -15.31 10.43 -4.78
N PHE A 71 -16.16 9.62 -4.15
CA PHE A 71 -17.58 9.56 -4.52
C PHE A 71 -18.34 10.85 -4.17
N ALA A 72 -18.07 11.45 -3.01
CA ALA A 72 -18.66 12.73 -2.62
C ALA A 72 -18.27 13.84 -3.62
N LEU A 73 -16.99 13.93 -3.98
CA LEU A 73 -16.50 14.90 -4.97
C LEU A 73 -17.15 14.71 -6.33
N ARG A 74 -17.36 13.46 -6.77
CA ARG A 74 -18.05 13.16 -8.03
C ARG A 74 -19.52 13.61 -8.04
N VAL A 75 -20.19 13.63 -6.89
CA VAL A 75 -21.58 14.09 -6.77
C VAL A 75 -21.67 15.62 -6.72
N VAL A 76 -20.75 16.26 -5.99
CA VAL A 76 -20.78 17.71 -5.75
C VAL A 76 -20.18 18.51 -6.90
N LEU A 77 -19.14 17.99 -7.55
CA LEU A 77 -18.46 18.67 -8.65
C LEU A 77 -18.91 18.08 -10.00
N PRO A 78 -19.03 18.90 -11.06
CA PRO A 78 -19.35 18.42 -12.42
C PRO A 78 -18.13 17.75 -13.08
N VAL A 79 -17.43 16.88 -12.34
CA VAL A 79 -16.21 16.19 -12.78
C VAL A 79 -16.56 14.73 -13.05
N SER A 80 -16.37 14.30 -14.30
CA SER A 80 -16.49 12.90 -14.68
C SER A 80 -15.20 12.15 -14.34
N ILE A 81 -15.15 11.56 -13.15
CA ILE A 81 -14.05 10.67 -12.75
C ILE A 81 -14.38 9.26 -13.22
N ALA A 82 -13.55 8.69 -14.09
CA ALA A 82 -13.68 7.30 -14.50
C ALA A 82 -13.59 6.37 -13.27
N PRO A 83 -14.45 5.34 -13.13
CA PRO A 83 -14.43 4.43 -11.98
C PRO A 83 -13.07 3.76 -11.75
N SER A 84 -12.32 3.46 -12.82
CA SER A 84 -10.97 2.90 -12.75
C SER A 84 -9.97 3.85 -12.09
N VAL A 85 -10.04 5.15 -12.40
CA VAL A 85 -9.19 6.19 -11.80
C VAL A 85 -9.55 6.37 -10.32
N ALA A 86 -10.84 6.40 -9.99
CA ALA A 86 -11.29 6.44 -8.61
C ALA A 86 -10.72 5.27 -7.79
N LEU A 87 -10.86 4.04 -8.29
CA LEU A 87 -10.35 2.84 -7.60
C LEU A 87 -8.82 2.82 -7.52
N ALA A 88 -8.11 3.26 -8.56
CA ALA A 88 -6.65 3.36 -8.53
C ALA A 88 -6.17 4.37 -7.48
N THR A 89 -6.78 5.56 -7.42
CA THR A 89 -6.40 6.59 -6.44
C THR A 89 -6.63 6.14 -4.99
N THR A 90 -7.76 5.50 -4.70
CA THR A 90 -8.06 5.00 -3.35
C THR A 90 -7.12 3.87 -2.93
N PHE A 91 -6.79 2.97 -3.87
CA PHE A 91 -5.78 1.94 -3.65
C PHE A 91 -4.40 2.56 -3.35
N ILE A 92 -3.96 3.55 -4.13
CA ILE A 92 -2.68 4.23 -3.93
C ILE A 92 -2.64 4.89 -2.55
N VAL A 93 -3.69 5.63 -2.16
CA VAL A 93 -3.75 6.29 -0.85
C VAL A 93 -3.68 5.28 0.29
N SER A 94 -4.47 4.20 0.21
CA SER A 94 -4.50 3.14 1.22
C SER A 94 -3.12 2.48 1.39
N VAL A 95 -2.48 2.09 0.29
CA VAL A 95 -1.16 1.44 0.30
C VAL A 95 -0.07 2.41 0.75
N ALA A 96 -0.11 3.67 0.33
CA ALA A 96 0.85 4.67 0.75
C ALA A 96 0.77 4.91 2.26
N CYS A 97 -0.42 5.14 2.80
CA CYS A 97 -0.63 5.33 4.24
C CYS A 97 -0.22 4.08 5.03
N PHE A 98 -0.56 2.88 4.57
CA PHE A 98 -0.09 1.62 5.16
C PHE A 98 1.43 1.55 5.20
N THR A 99 2.09 1.78 4.07
CA THR A 99 3.55 1.65 3.93
C THR A 99 4.26 2.69 4.80
N ILE A 100 3.82 3.95 4.77
CA ILE A 100 4.39 5.03 5.58
C ILE A 100 4.21 4.71 7.07
N ALA A 101 3.02 4.30 7.50
CA ALA A 101 2.77 3.95 8.90
C ALA A 101 3.67 2.80 9.36
N LEU A 102 3.79 1.74 8.55
CA LEU A 102 4.66 0.60 8.86
C LEU A 102 6.12 1.03 9.01
N VAL A 103 6.64 1.82 8.07
CA VAL A 103 8.02 2.32 8.12
C VAL A 103 8.24 3.25 9.32
N VAL A 104 7.26 4.09 9.64
CA VAL A 104 7.34 4.96 10.84
C VAL A 104 7.39 4.12 12.11
N PHE A 105 6.56 3.08 12.23
CA PHE A 105 6.59 2.19 13.41
C PHE A 105 7.91 1.44 13.52
N GLU A 106 8.47 0.94 12.42
CA GLU A 106 9.79 0.29 12.41
C GLU A 106 10.92 1.25 12.82
N ILE A 107 10.91 2.49 12.32
CA ILE A 107 11.93 3.50 12.68
C ILE A 107 11.82 3.85 14.17
N ARG A 108 10.59 3.96 14.68
CA ARG A 108 10.32 4.24 16.09
C ARG A 108 10.84 3.12 16.99
N GLU A 109 10.55 1.88 16.60
CA GLU A 109 11.03 0.68 17.28
C GLU A 109 12.57 0.60 17.30
N GLN A 110 13.24 0.87 16.16
CA GLN A 110 14.70 0.93 16.09
C GLN A 110 15.32 2.02 16.96
N ARG A 111 14.58 3.10 17.24
CA ARG A 111 15.00 4.20 18.12
C ARG A 111 14.62 3.97 19.58
N GLY A 112 13.90 2.90 19.91
CA GLY A 112 13.41 2.60 21.25
C GLY A 112 12.31 3.53 21.76
N ILE A 113 11.49 4.11 20.85
CA ILE A 113 10.41 5.08 21.13
C ILE A 113 9.04 4.51 20.73
#